data_AF-A0A0B7C231-F1
#
_entry.id   AF-A0A0B7C231-F1
#
_cell.length_a   1.000
_cell.length_b   1.000
_cell.length_c   1.000
_cell.angle_alpha   90.00
_cell.angle_beta   90.00
_cell.angle_gamma   90.00
#
_symmetry.space_group_name_H-M   'P 1'
#
loop_
_entity.id
_entity.type
_entity.pdbx_description
1 polymer ?
#
loop_
_entity_poly.entity_id
_entity_poly.type
_entity_poly.pdbx_seq_one_letter_code
_entity_poly.pdbx_strand_id
1 'polypeptide(L)'
;GDSAREHLKVREFTFDHSFWSLDTNDSHFVSQEQVFGALGEDVVTSAFDGYNVCIFAYGQTGSGKTHTMMGYENDVGLIPRFCNALFSRDRKS
;
A
#
# COMPACT_ATOMS: atom_id res chain seq x y z
N GLY A 1 -2.94 -17.86 38.28
CA GLY A 1 -1.98 -18.33 37.27
C GLY A 1 -2.53 -18.03 35.90
N ASP A 2 -2.79 -16.75 35.64
CA ASP A 2 -3.68 -16.31 34.55
C ASP A 2 -3.00 -15.32 33.59
N SER A 3 -1.88 -14.73 34.00
CA SER A 3 -1.10 -13.77 33.18
C SER A 3 -0.38 -14.45 31.99
N ALA A 4 -0.07 -15.74 32.08
CA ALA A 4 0.52 -16.49 30.96
C ALA A 4 -0.48 -16.78 29.82
N ARG A 5 -1.79 -16.76 30.09
CA ARG A 5 -2.83 -17.05 29.09
C ARG A 5 -3.21 -15.83 28.23
N GLU A 6 -2.87 -14.62 28.64
CA GLU A 6 -3.16 -13.41 27.84
C GLU A 6 -2.25 -13.28 26.61
N HIS A 7 -1.02 -13.76 26.67
CA HIS A 7 -0.04 -13.63 25.58
C HIS A 7 -0.28 -14.55 24.38
N LEU A 8 -1.13 -15.58 24.52
CA LEU A 8 -1.46 -16.53 23.44
C LEU A 8 -2.83 -16.28 22.81
N LYS A 9 -3.50 -15.19 23.16
CA LYS A 9 -4.80 -14.87 22.57
C LYS A 9 -4.60 -14.30 21.16
N VAL A 10 -5.01 -15.07 20.16
CA VAL A 10 -5.07 -14.60 18.77
C VAL A 10 -5.93 -13.35 18.72
N ARG A 11 -5.40 -12.27 18.15
CA ARG A 11 -6.13 -11.03 17.92
C ARG A 11 -6.38 -10.91 16.43
N GLU A 12 -7.65 -10.88 16.06
CA GLU A 12 -8.09 -10.70 14.69
C GLU A 12 -8.38 -9.22 14.44
N PHE A 13 -7.97 -8.74 13.27
CA PHE A 13 -8.19 -7.39 12.80
C PHE A 13 -8.66 -7.46 11.35
N THR A 14 -9.58 -6.57 10.98
CA THR A 14 -10.11 -6.46 9.62
C THR A 14 -9.82 -5.07 9.09
N PHE A 15 -9.45 -5.00 7.82
CA PHE A 15 -9.11 -3.79 7.08
C PHE A 15 -9.78 -3.88 5.70
N ASP A 16 -9.90 -2.74 5.01
CA ASP A 16 -10.39 -2.72 3.63
C ASP A 16 -9.50 -3.57 2.71
N HIS A 17 -8.18 -3.49 2.93
CA HIS A 17 -7.19 -4.35 2.29
C HIS A 17 -6.13 -4.83 3.28
N SER A 18 -5.70 -6.08 3.14
CA SER A 18 -4.58 -6.68 3.88
C SER A 18 -3.60 -7.28 2.88
N PHE A 19 -2.48 -6.60 2.65
CA PHE A 19 -1.49 -7.01 1.66
C PHE A 19 -0.41 -7.89 2.28
N TRP A 20 -0.19 -9.08 1.70
CA TRP A 20 0.91 -9.96 2.07
C TRP A 20 2.08 -9.75 1.11
N SER A 21 3.17 -9.13 1.55
CA SER A 21 4.30 -8.76 0.68
C SER A 21 5.65 -9.29 1.17
N LEU A 22 5.65 -10.43 1.87
CA LEU A 22 6.86 -11.00 2.48
C LEU A 22 7.57 -12.02 1.59
N ASP A 23 6.83 -13.02 1.10
CA ASP A 23 7.39 -14.13 0.32
C ASP A 23 6.79 -14.13 -1.08
N THR A 24 7.63 -13.91 -2.09
CA THR A 24 7.24 -13.87 -3.50
C THR A 24 6.78 -15.21 -4.05
N ASN A 25 7.04 -16.32 -3.35
CA ASN A 25 6.59 -17.66 -3.74
C ASN A 25 5.21 -18.01 -3.15
N ASP A 26 4.71 -17.20 -2.21
CA ASP A 26 3.37 -17.39 -1.65
C ASP A 26 2.31 -16.97 -2.66
N SER A 27 1.25 -17.77 -2.80
CA SER A 27 0.13 -17.46 -3.70
C SER A 27 -0.61 -16.17 -3.33
N HIS A 28 -0.50 -15.72 -2.08
CA HIS A 28 -1.10 -14.48 -1.60
C HIS A 28 -0.17 -13.28 -1.72
N PHE A 29 1.03 -13.45 -2.29
CA PHE A 29 1.96 -12.34 -2.46
C PHE A 29 1.34 -11.19 -3.27
N VAL A 30 1.51 -9.98 -2.76
CA VAL A 30 1.06 -8.73 -3.36
C VAL A 30 2.27 -7.87 -3.65
N SER A 31 2.49 -7.58 -4.94
CA SER A 31 3.54 -6.69 -5.43
C SER A 31 3.17 -5.21 -5.29
N GLN A 32 4.15 -4.32 -5.44
CA GLN A 32 3.92 -2.86 -5.45
C GLN A 32 2.95 -2.42 -6.56
N GLU A 33 2.91 -3.14 -7.67
CA GLU A 33 1.95 -2.89 -8.75
C GLU A 33 0.53 -3.24 -8.32
N GLN A 34 0.35 -4.37 -7.64
CA GLN A 34 -0.96 -4.77 -7.12
C GLN A 34 -1.43 -3.84 -6.00
N VAL A 35 -0.53 -3.37 -5.12
CA VAL A 35 -0.85 -2.34 -4.12
C VAL A 35 -1.32 -1.05 -4.79
N PHE A 36 -0.65 -0.61 -5.85
CA PHE A 36 -1.09 0.57 -6.62
C PHE A 36 -2.42 0.33 -7.34
N GLY A 37 -2.67 -0.85 -7.89
CA GLY A 37 -3.96 -1.17 -8.51
C GLY A 37 -5.11 -1.13 -7.50
N ALA A 38 -4.89 -1.65 -6.29
CA ALA A 38 -5.91 -1.70 -5.24
C ALA A 38 -6.20 -0.35 -4.57
N LEU A 39 -5.18 0.50 -4.38
CA LEU A 39 -5.32 1.78 -3.65
C LEU A 39 -5.18 3.00 -4.58
N GLY A 40 -4.25 2.93 -5.52
CA GLY A 40 -3.79 4.07 -6.28
C GLY A 40 -4.73 4.53 -7.37
N GLU A 41 -5.43 3.62 -8.05
CA GLU A 41 -6.33 4.00 -9.14
C GLU A 41 -7.49 4.90 -8.67
N ASP A 42 -8.07 4.58 -7.51
CA ASP A 42 -9.16 5.35 -6.90
C ASP A 42 -8.68 6.73 -6.42
N VAL A 43 -7.47 6.78 -5.87
CA VAL A 43 -6.82 8.03 -5.44
C VAL A 43 -6.54 8.95 -6.63
N VAL A 44 -6.00 8.41 -7.72
CA VAL A 44 -5.76 9.18 -8.95
C VAL A 44 -7.07 9.72 -9.49
N THR A 45 -8.10 8.88 -9.56
CA THR A 45 -9.43 9.28 -10.05
C THR A 45 -10.03 10.39 -9.19
N SER A 46 -9.97 10.27 -7.86
CA SER A 46 -10.43 11.31 -6.93
C SER A 46 -9.67 12.63 -7.12
N ALA A 47 -8.36 12.57 -7.37
CA ALA A 47 -7.57 13.76 -7.65
C ALA A 47 -7.99 14.45 -8.97
N PHE A 48 -8.31 13.68 -10.02
CA PHE A 48 -8.84 14.19 -11.29
C PHE A 48 -10.25 14.78 -11.16
N ASP A 49 -11.07 14.23 -10.27
CA ASP A 49 -12.39 14.75 -9.95
C ASP A 49 -12.33 16.05 -9.11
N GLY A 50 -11.12 16.54 -8.79
CA GLY A 50 -10.90 17.78 -8.08
C GLY A 50 -10.94 17.65 -6.55
N TYR A 51 -10.88 16.42 -6.01
CA TYR A 51 -10.80 16.20 -4.57
C TYR A 51 -9.37 16.27 -4.05
N ASN A 52 -9.22 16.78 -2.82
CA ASN A 52 -7.96 16.70 -2.10
C ASN A 52 -7.77 15.27 -1.56
N VAL A 53 -6.70 14.60 -1.98
CA VAL A 53 -6.38 13.24 -1.54
C VAL A 53 -5.11 13.23 -0.70
N CYS A 54 -5.08 12.36 0.31
CA CYS A 54 -3.93 12.20 1.19
C CYS A 54 -3.71 10.73 1.57
N ILE A 55 -2.47 10.26 1.47
CA ILE A 55 -2.05 8.90 1.84
C ILE A 55 -0.87 9.01 2.79
N PHE A 56 -0.93 8.26 3.89
CA PHE A 56 0.15 8.16 4.87
C PHE A 56 0.54 6.70 5.09
N ALA A 57 1.85 6.45 5.13
CA ALA A 57 2.38 5.17 5.60
C ALA A 57 2.73 5.26 7.08
N TYR A 58 2.15 4.39 7.90
CA TYR A 58 2.34 4.35 9.35
C TYR A 58 2.91 3.00 9.80
N GLY A 59 3.81 3.04 10.80
CA GLY A 59 4.45 1.84 11.34
C GLY A 59 5.82 2.13 11.93
N GLN A 60 6.41 1.14 12.61
CA GLN A 60 7.74 1.25 13.22
C GLN A 60 8.86 1.41 12.19
N THR A 61 10.04 1.86 12.60
CA THR A 61 11.23 1.87 11.72
C THR A 61 11.53 0.47 11.21
N GLY A 62 11.81 0.34 9.91
CA GLY A 62 12.02 -0.95 9.25
C GLY A 62 10.74 -1.65 8.75
N SER A 63 9.55 -1.12 9.02
CA SER A 63 8.27 -1.76 8.63
C SER A 63 7.85 -1.57 7.16
N GLY A 64 8.72 -1.06 6.29
CA GLY A 64 8.39 -0.88 4.87
C GLY A 64 7.63 0.40 4.49
N LYS A 65 7.57 1.43 5.35
CA LYS A 65 6.94 2.73 5.00
C LYS A 65 7.53 3.37 3.73
N THR A 66 8.85 3.53 3.69
CA THR A 66 9.56 4.09 2.52
C THR A 66 9.45 3.17 1.31
N HIS A 67 9.48 1.85 1.53
CA HIS A 67 9.25 0.86 0.48
C HIS A 67 7.88 1.06 -0.17
N THR A 68 6.82 1.15 0.63
CA THR A 68 5.44 1.34 0.13
C THR A 68 5.28 2.66 -0.62
N MET A 69 5.76 3.77 -0.02
CA MET A 69 5.55 5.11 -0.60
C MET A 69 6.43 5.40 -1.81
N MET A 70 7.73 5.15 -1.71
CA MET A 70 8.70 5.49 -2.76
C MET A 70 9.20 4.25 -3.52
N GLY A 71 9.45 3.16 -2.80
CA GLY A 71 10.04 1.95 -3.34
C GLY A 71 11.53 2.10 -3.67
N TYR A 72 12.03 1.17 -4.47
CA TYR A 72 13.41 1.11 -4.95
C TYR A 72 13.44 1.07 -6.49
N GLU A 73 14.62 1.20 -7.10
CA GLU A 73 14.77 1.32 -8.56
C GLU A 73 14.05 0.21 -9.36
N ASN A 74 14.14 -1.03 -8.87
CA ASN A 74 13.52 -2.19 -9.53
C ASN A 74 12.13 -2.55 -8.97
N ASP A 75 11.68 -1.86 -7.92
CA ASP A 75 10.39 -2.09 -7.27
C ASP A 75 9.79 -0.79 -6.75
N VAL A 76 9.38 0.06 -7.70
CA VAL A 76 8.91 1.42 -7.43
C VAL A 76 7.58 1.42 -6.71
N GLY A 77 7.44 2.31 -5.73
CA GLY A 77 6.27 2.41 -4.86
C GLY A 77 5.17 3.32 -5.39
N LEU A 78 4.31 3.75 -4.48
CA LEU A 78 3.10 4.51 -4.79
C LEU A 78 3.38 5.87 -5.44
N ILE A 79 4.25 6.71 -4.88
CA ILE A 79 4.55 8.07 -5.35
C ILE A 79 4.97 8.11 -6.84
N PRO A 80 6.01 7.37 -7.28
CA PRO A 80 6.40 7.41 -8.70
C PRO A 80 5.31 6.87 -9.62
N ARG A 81 4.52 5.87 -9.18
CA ARG A 81 3.38 5.33 -9.96
C ARG A 81 2.25 6.37 -10.06
N PHE A 82 1.95 7.08 -8.98
CA PHE A 82 0.99 8.20 -8.98
C PHE A 82 1.40 9.27 -9.97
N CYS A 83 2.63 9.76 -9.90
CA CYS A 83 3.14 10.76 -10.84
C CYS A 83 2.98 10.28 -12.29
N ASN A 84 3.38 9.05 -12.59
CA ASN A 84 3.24 8.50 -13.94
C ASN A 84 1.77 8.41 -14.40
N ALA A 85 0.87 7.97 -13.51
CA ALA A 85 -0.55 7.85 -13.82
C ALA A 85 -1.22 9.21 -14.06
N LEU A 86 -0.87 10.23 -13.27
CA LEU A 86 -1.35 11.60 -13.44
C LEU A 86 -0.94 12.14 -14.82
N PHE A 87 0.36 12.16 -15.13
CA PHE A 87 0.83 12.67 -16.42
C PHE A 87 0.36 11.85 -17.63
N SER A 88 0.17 10.54 -17.46
CA SER A 88 -0.32 9.67 -18.52
C SER A 88 -1.80 9.91 -18.86
N ARG A 89 -2.60 10.32 -17.88
CA ARG A 89 -4.01 10.67 -18.07
C ARG A 89 -4.15 12.08 -18.66
N ASP A 90 -3.33 13.04 -18.20
CA ASP A 90 -3.30 14.42 -18.74
C ASP A 90 -3.03 14.46 -20.25
N ARG A 91 -2.15 13.58 -20.76
CA ARG A 91 -1.82 13.52 -22.19
C ARG A 91 -2.95 12.95 -23.07
N LYS A 92 -3.97 12.32 -22.47
CA LYS A 92 -5.08 11.68 -23.18
C LYS A 92 -6.37 12.49 -23.16
N SER A 93 -6.42 13.59 -22.39
CA SER A 93 -7.53 14.55 -22.36
C SER A 93 -7.32 15.67 -23.36
#